data_AF-A0A376LLM9-F1
#
_entry.id   AF-A0A376LLM9-F1
#
_cell.length_a   1.000
_cell.length_b   1.000
_cell.length_c   1.000
_cell.angle_alpha   90.00
_cell.angle_beta   90.00
_cell.angle_gamma   90.00
#
_symmetry.space_group_name_H-M   'P 1'
#
loop_
_entity.id
_entity.type
_entity.pdbx_description
1 polymer ?
#
loop_
_entity_poly.entity_id
_entity_poly.type
_entity_poly.pdbx_seq_one_letter_code
_entity_poly.pdbx_strand_id
1 'polypeptide(L)'
;MLHEGIFRIALQQPQALAVTDMRYQWNYHELTDYARRCAGRLIECGVQPGDNVAITMSKGAGQLVAVLAVLLAGAVYVPVSLDQPAARREKIYADASVRLVLICQHDASAGSDDIPVLAWQQAIEAEPIANPVVRAPHATGLHYLHLRLYRYAERGSHFSPGSA
;
A
#
# COMPACT_ATOMS: atom_id res chain seq x y z
N MET A 1 4.43 5.23 15.80
CA MET A 1 3.70 5.53 14.53
C MET A 1 2.40 4.73 14.45
N LEU A 2 1.43 5.09 13.58
CA LEU A 2 0.10 4.47 13.53
C LEU A 2 0.09 2.93 13.46
N HIS A 3 1.03 2.33 12.73
CA HIS A 3 1.12 0.86 12.58
C HIS A 3 1.54 0.15 13.88
N GLU A 4 2.42 0.74 14.70
CA GLU A 4 2.79 0.18 16.01
C GLU A 4 1.58 0.09 16.95
N GLY A 5 0.63 1.04 16.83
CA GLY A 5 -0.62 1.01 17.57
C GLY A 5 -1.49 -0.18 17.17
N ILE A 6 -1.63 -0.44 15.86
CA ILE A 6 -2.38 -1.59 15.33
C ILE A 6 -1.76 -2.91 15.80
N PHE A 7 -0.43 -3.07 15.69
CA PHE A 7 0.24 -4.29 16.15
C PHE A 7 0.13 -4.49 17.67
N ARG A 8 0.16 -3.40 18.45
CA ARG A 8 -0.07 -3.47 19.90
C ARG A 8 -1.48 -3.94 20.23
N ILE A 9 -2.50 -3.40 19.56
CA ILE A 9 -3.88 -3.84 19.74
C ILE A 9 -4.03 -5.30 19.32
N ALA A 10 -3.39 -5.72 18.22
CA ALA A 10 -3.41 -7.12 17.79
C ALA A 10 -2.84 -8.10 18.82
N LEU A 11 -1.82 -7.68 19.57
CA LEU A 11 -1.28 -8.49 20.68
C LEU A 11 -2.19 -8.50 21.91
N GLN A 12 -2.87 -7.38 22.20
CA GLN A 12 -3.70 -7.23 23.39
C GLN A 12 -5.12 -7.78 23.21
N GLN A 13 -5.67 -7.69 22.01
CA GLN A 13 -7.06 -8.02 21.67
C GLN A 13 -7.14 -8.70 20.28
N PRO A 14 -6.50 -9.86 20.09
CA PRO A 14 -6.40 -10.52 18.78
C PRO A 14 -7.76 -10.86 18.16
N GLN A 15 -8.76 -11.15 19.00
CA GLN A 15 -10.11 -11.53 18.58
C GLN A 15 -11.05 -10.34 18.38
N ALA A 16 -10.62 -9.12 18.70
CA ALA A 16 -11.45 -7.94 18.45
C ALA A 16 -11.53 -7.66 16.94
N LEU A 17 -12.70 -7.22 16.49
CA LEU A 17 -12.91 -6.86 15.09
C LEU A 17 -12.01 -5.68 14.70
N ALA A 18 -11.27 -5.86 13.60
CA ALA A 18 -10.34 -4.87 13.04
C ALA A 18 -10.82 -4.33 11.70
N VAL A 19 -11.42 -5.20 10.87
CA VAL A 19 -11.95 -4.85 9.56
C VAL A 19 -13.39 -5.35 9.46
N THR A 20 -14.26 -4.48 8.98
CA THR A 20 -15.64 -4.78 8.65
C THR A 20 -15.99 -3.99 7.38
N ASP A 21 -16.28 -4.71 6.31
CA ASP A 21 -16.89 -4.18 5.10
C ASP A 21 -17.91 -5.21 4.53
N MET A 22 -18.48 -4.91 3.37
CA MET A 22 -19.51 -5.76 2.74
C MET A 22 -19.01 -7.16 2.33
N ARG A 23 -17.70 -7.39 2.26
CA ARG A 23 -17.07 -8.62 1.76
C ARG A 23 -16.24 -9.32 2.83
N TYR A 24 -15.68 -8.58 3.79
CA TYR A 24 -14.74 -9.10 4.77
C TYR A 24 -15.10 -8.66 6.18
N GLN A 25 -14.99 -9.61 7.10
CA GLN A 25 -15.04 -9.36 8.53
C GLN A 25 -13.84 -10.07 9.15
N TRP A 26 -12.87 -9.29 9.59
CA TRP A 26 -11.62 -9.81 10.15
C TRP A 26 -11.35 -9.24 11.53
N ASN A 27 -10.88 -10.11 12.41
CA ASN A 27 -10.28 -9.68 13.67
C ASN A 27 -8.82 -9.22 13.46
N TYR A 28 -8.21 -8.67 14.52
CA TYR A 28 -6.83 -8.19 14.46
C TYR A 28 -5.82 -9.31 14.18
N HIS A 29 -6.08 -10.54 14.62
CA HIS A 29 -5.23 -11.68 14.33
C HIS A 29 -5.19 -11.99 12.82
N GLU A 30 -6.35 -12.10 12.19
CA GLU A 30 -6.49 -12.35 10.74
C GLU A 30 -5.88 -11.21 9.91
N LEU A 31 -6.19 -9.95 10.24
CA LEU A 31 -5.59 -8.81 9.55
C LEU A 31 -4.06 -8.84 9.61
N THR A 32 -3.51 -9.15 10.78
CA THR A 32 -2.06 -9.22 10.99
C THR A 32 -1.45 -10.39 10.24
N ASP A 33 -2.11 -11.55 10.21
CA ASP A 33 -1.66 -12.73 9.45
C ASP A 33 -1.59 -12.41 7.96
N TYR A 34 -2.67 -11.89 7.37
CA TYR A 34 -2.69 -11.48 5.96
C TYR A 34 -1.61 -10.44 5.64
N ALA A 35 -1.41 -9.45 6.52
CA ALA A 35 -0.35 -8.46 6.33
C ALA A 35 1.05 -9.10 6.36
N ARG A 36 1.30 -10.08 7.24
CA ARG A 36 2.57 -10.81 7.31
C ARG A 36 2.81 -11.71 6.10
N ARG A 37 1.78 -12.38 5.59
CA ARG A 37 1.87 -13.18 4.35
C ARG A 37 2.21 -12.30 3.16
N CYS A 38 1.46 -11.20 3.00
CA CYS A 38 1.72 -10.23 1.94
C CYS A 38 3.13 -9.62 2.06
N ALA A 39 3.60 -9.29 3.27
CA ALA A 39 4.98 -8.83 3.49
C ALA A 39 6.02 -9.88 3.08
N GLY A 40 5.78 -11.16 3.38
CA GLY A 40 6.61 -12.27 2.91
C GLY A 40 6.70 -12.32 1.39
N ARG A 41 5.55 -12.24 0.71
CA ARG A 41 5.53 -12.20 -0.76
C ARG A 41 6.30 -10.99 -1.31
N LEU A 42 6.16 -9.80 -0.71
CA LEU A 42 6.92 -8.62 -1.14
C LEU A 42 8.44 -8.87 -1.07
N ILE A 43 8.91 -9.47 0.02
CA ILE A 43 10.32 -9.81 0.21
C ILE A 43 10.77 -10.87 -0.81
N GLU A 44 9.95 -11.90 -1.06
CA GLU A 44 10.22 -12.91 -2.10
C GLU A 44 10.29 -12.30 -3.50
N CYS A 45 9.50 -11.26 -3.78
CA CYS A 45 9.57 -10.47 -5.01
C CYS A 45 10.78 -9.50 -5.05
N GLY A 46 11.63 -9.52 -4.01
CA GLY A 46 12.87 -8.75 -3.95
C GLY A 46 12.71 -7.32 -3.45
N VAL A 47 11.60 -6.97 -2.80
CA VAL A 47 11.44 -5.70 -2.09
C VAL A 47 12.39 -5.67 -0.90
N GLN A 48 13.16 -4.60 -0.79
CA GLN A 48 14.11 -4.36 0.30
C GLN A 48 13.63 -3.23 1.22
N PRO A 49 14.13 -3.17 2.47
CA PRO A 49 13.82 -2.04 3.35
C PRO A 49 14.21 -0.70 2.73
N GLY A 50 13.30 0.26 2.76
CA GLY A 50 13.45 1.56 2.12
C GLY A 50 12.97 1.65 0.66
N ASP A 51 12.69 0.52 -0.01
CA ASP A 51 12.10 0.54 -1.34
C ASP A 51 10.71 1.17 -1.33
N ASN A 52 10.34 1.83 -2.43
CA ASN A 52 9.00 2.40 -2.61
C ASN A 52 8.07 1.34 -3.24
N VAL A 53 6.98 1.01 -2.56
CA VAL A 53 5.92 0.12 -3.06
C VAL A 53 4.65 0.93 -3.29
N ALA A 54 4.19 1.02 -4.53
CA ALA A 54 2.93 1.69 -4.82
C ALA A 54 1.75 0.85 -4.36
N ILE A 55 0.72 1.51 -3.83
CA ILE A 55 -0.57 0.90 -3.52
C ILE A 55 -1.59 1.60 -4.40
N THR A 56 -2.03 0.90 -5.44
CA THR A 56 -2.96 1.42 -6.46
C THR A 56 -4.22 0.58 -6.44
N MET A 57 -5.10 0.87 -5.48
CA MET A 57 -6.36 0.14 -5.28
C MET A 57 -7.37 1.00 -4.52
N SER A 58 -8.65 0.62 -4.60
CA SER A 58 -9.72 1.25 -3.82
C SER A 58 -9.52 1.09 -2.31
N LYS A 59 -10.11 2.00 -1.52
CA LYS A 59 -10.15 1.87 -0.06
C LYS A 59 -10.88 0.59 0.34
N GLY A 60 -10.40 -0.09 1.38
CA GLY A 60 -11.03 -1.30 1.93
C GLY A 60 -10.04 -2.25 2.58
N ALA A 61 -10.49 -3.47 2.85
CA ALA A 61 -9.71 -4.50 3.54
C ALA A 61 -8.34 -4.77 2.88
N GLY A 62 -8.32 -4.92 1.54
CA GLY A 62 -7.09 -5.15 0.78
C GLY A 62 -6.07 -4.02 0.89
N GLN A 63 -6.54 -2.76 0.93
CA GLN A 63 -5.67 -1.60 1.10
C GLN A 63 -5.02 -1.58 2.50
N LEU A 64 -5.76 -1.96 3.54
CA LEU A 64 -5.20 -2.07 4.89
C LEU A 64 -4.12 -3.15 4.98
N VAL A 65 -4.37 -4.32 4.38
CA VAL A 65 -3.37 -5.40 4.28
C VAL A 65 -2.12 -4.90 3.56
N ALA A 66 -2.28 -4.24 2.41
CA ALA A 66 -1.17 -3.71 1.61
C ALA A 66 -0.33 -2.69 2.39
N VAL A 67 -0.95 -1.72 3.06
CA VAL A 67 -0.23 -0.71 3.85
C VAL A 67 0.57 -1.36 4.98
N LEU A 68 -0.06 -2.27 5.74
CA LEU A 68 0.63 -2.96 6.84
C LEU A 68 1.76 -3.85 6.33
N ALA A 69 1.54 -4.56 5.21
CA ALA A 69 2.54 -5.43 4.60
C ALA A 69 3.80 -4.66 4.16
N VAL A 70 3.63 -3.51 3.51
CA VAL A 70 4.75 -2.66 3.08
C VAL A 70 5.56 -2.19 4.30
N LEU A 71 4.89 -1.80 5.38
CA LEU A 71 5.54 -1.39 6.62
C LEU A 71 6.25 -2.55 7.33
N LEU A 72 5.65 -3.75 7.34
CA LEU A 72 6.25 -4.97 7.90
C LEU A 72 7.49 -5.42 7.12
N ALA A 73 7.53 -5.18 5.80
CA ALA A 73 8.70 -5.40 4.96
C ALA A 73 9.79 -4.32 5.15
N GLY A 74 9.52 -3.27 5.93
CA GLY A 74 10.44 -2.14 6.12
C GLY A 74 10.51 -1.19 4.92
N ALA A 75 9.57 -1.32 3.97
CA ALA A 75 9.46 -0.51 2.78
C ALA A 75 8.57 0.73 3.01
N VAL A 76 8.52 1.62 2.02
CA VAL A 76 7.73 2.85 2.04
C VAL A 76 6.57 2.71 1.07
N TYR A 77 5.34 2.92 1.55
CA TYR A 77 4.18 2.86 0.66
C TYR A 77 3.97 4.19 -0.08
N VAL A 78 3.62 4.10 -1.36
CA VAL A 78 3.27 5.24 -2.22
C VAL A 78 1.80 5.14 -2.60
N PRO A 79 0.90 5.96 -2.03
CA PRO A 79 -0.52 5.88 -2.36
C PRO A 79 -0.78 6.46 -3.75
N VAL A 80 -1.42 5.68 -4.62
CA VAL A 80 -1.79 6.11 -5.99
C VAL A 80 -3.27 5.88 -6.21
N SER A 81 -4.00 6.92 -6.62
CA SER A 81 -5.44 6.80 -6.85
C SER A 81 -5.73 6.07 -8.16
N LEU A 82 -6.70 5.15 -8.12
CA LEU A 82 -7.22 4.46 -9.30
C LEU A 82 -7.88 5.40 -10.31
N ASP A 83 -8.46 6.49 -9.84
CA ASP A 83 -9.18 7.48 -10.66
C ASP A 83 -8.22 8.30 -11.55
N GLN A 84 -6.91 8.18 -11.34
CA GLN A 84 -5.91 8.84 -12.17
C GLN A 84 -5.78 8.10 -13.50
N PRO A 85 -5.68 8.82 -14.64
CA PRO A 85 -5.37 8.21 -15.92
C PRO A 85 -4.08 7.37 -15.87
N ALA A 86 -4.00 6.30 -16.66
CA ALA A 86 -2.86 5.37 -16.64
C ALA A 86 -1.51 6.09 -16.80
N ALA A 87 -1.37 6.97 -17.79
CA ALA A 87 -0.16 7.78 -18.01
C ALA A 87 0.24 8.64 -16.80
N ARG A 88 -0.75 9.07 -16.00
CA ARG A 88 -0.51 9.84 -14.78
C ARG A 88 0.02 8.95 -13.65
N ARG A 89 -0.49 7.72 -13.53
CA ARG A 89 0.02 6.74 -12.57
C ARG A 89 1.45 6.33 -12.90
N GLU A 90 1.76 6.06 -14.17
CA GLU A 90 3.13 5.76 -14.62
C GLU A 90 4.12 6.86 -14.24
N LYS A 91 3.73 8.13 -14.44
CA LYS A 91 4.58 9.25 -14.02
C LYS A 91 4.82 9.26 -12.51
N ILE A 92 3.80 8.97 -11.69
CA ILE A 92 3.96 8.89 -10.23
C ILE A 92 4.90 7.74 -9.87
N TYR A 93 4.74 6.58 -10.52
CA TYR A 93 5.59 5.43 -10.27
C TYR A 93 7.06 5.72 -10.59
N ALA A 94 7.32 6.36 -11.73
CA ALA A 94 8.66 6.79 -12.13
C ALA A 94 9.25 7.85 -11.18
N ASP A 95 8.49 8.92 -10.88
CA ASP A 95 8.93 10.02 -10.01
C ASP A 95 9.25 9.53 -8.58
N ALA A 96 8.55 8.49 -8.11
CA ALA A 96 8.79 7.88 -6.81
C ALA A 96 9.73 6.68 -6.85
N SER A 97 10.30 6.32 -8.02
CA SER A 97 11.17 5.14 -8.17
C SER A 97 10.54 3.88 -7.57
N VAL A 98 9.29 3.61 -7.92
CA VAL A 98 8.52 2.49 -7.40
C VAL A 98 9.15 1.17 -7.85
N ARG A 99 9.38 0.28 -6.89
CA ARG A 99 9.93 -1.06 -7.13
C ARG A 99 8.86 -2.08 -7.49
N LEU A 100 7.67 -1.94 -6.92
CA LEU A 100 6.56 -2.86 -7.09
C LEU A 100 5.22 -2.13 -6.91
N VAL A 101 4.21 -2.51 -7.68
CA VAL A 101 2.84 -2.00 -7.56
C VAL A 101 1.93 -3.08 -6.96
N LEU A 102 1.33 -2.80 -5.80
CA LEU A 102 0.25 -3.60 -5.23
C LEU A 102 -1.11 -3.13 -5.75
N ILE A 103 -1.90 -4.08 -6.23
CA ILE A 103 -3.26 -3.84 -6.75
C ILE A 103 -4.27 -4.80 -6.13
N CYS A 104 -5.56 -4.52 -6.34
CA CYS A 104 -6.62 -5.52 -6.19
C CYS A 104 -6.71 -6.36 -7.47
N GLN A 105 -6.98 -7.66 -7.36
CA GLN A 105 -7.13 -8.54 -8.54
C GLN A 105 -8.17 -8.04 -9.57
N HIS A 106 -9.25 -7.41 -9.10
CA HIS A 106 -10.31 -6.87 -9.95
C HIS A 106 -9.92 -5.53 -10.61
N ASP A 107 -8.82 -4.92 -10.15
CA ASP A 107 -8.23 -3.70 -10.66
C ASP A 107 -6.97 -4.02 -11.49
N ALA A 108 -6.94 -5.15 -12.21
CA ALA A 108 -5.75 -5.60 -12.97
C ALA A 108 -5.24 -4.56 -13.97
N SER A 109 -6.13 -3.74 -14.55
CA SER A 109 -5.79 -2.61 -15.44
C SER A 109 -5.17 -1.41 -14.72
N ALA A 110 -5.03 -1.47 -13.40
CA ALA A 110 -4.42 -0.42 -12.57
C ALA A 110 -2.89 -0.53 -12.44
N GLY A 111 -2.32 -1.64 -12.90
CA GLY A 111 -0.90 -1.93 -12.86
C GLY A 111 -0.05 -1.05 -13.79
N SER A 112 1.21 -1.44 -13.90
CA SER A 112 2.20 -0.88 -14.83
C SER A 112 2.72 -2.01 -15.72
N ASP A 113 3.06 -1.70 -16.96
CA ASP A 113 3.68 -2.66 -17.89
C ASP A 113 5.18 -2.83 -17.62
N ASP A 114 5.83 -1.82 -17.03
CA ASP A 114 7.29 -1.77 -16.82
C ASP A 114 7.70 -2.16 -15.39
N ILE A 115 6.77 -2.08 -14.43
CA ILE A 115 7.03 -2.33 -13.01
C ILE A 115 6.28 -3.61 -12.59
N PRO A 116 6.92 -4.52 -11.83
CA PRO A 116 6.24 -5.69 -11.30
C PRO A 116 4.94 -5.33 -10.57
N VAL A 117 3.85 -6.00 -10.96
CA VAL A 117 2.52 -5.84 -10.38
C VAL A 117 2.16 -7.09 -9.59
N LEU A 118 1.63 -6.92 -8.39
CA LEU A 118 1.19 -8.00 -7.52
C LEU A 118 -0.22 -7.71 -6.98
N ALA A 119 -1.14 -8.64 -7.20
CA ALA A 119 -2.45 -8.58 -6.56
C ALA A 119 -2.30 -8.96 -5.09
N TRP A 120 -2.88 -8.18 -4.17
CA TRP A 120 -2.78 -8.51 -2.73
C TRP A 120 -3.41 -9.86 -2.40
N GLN A 121 -4.44 -10.30 -3.15
CA GLN A 121 -5.05 -11.63 -2.99
C GLN A 121 -4.04 -12.76 -3.26
N GLN A 122 -3.18 -12.60 -4.26
CA GLN A 122 -2.09 -13.55 -4.52
C GLN A 122 -0.97 -13.42 -3.47
N ALA A 123 -0.73 -12.20 -3.00
CA ALA A 123 0.30 -11.95 -2.00
C ALA A 123 0.02 -12.64 -0.67
N ILE A 124 -1.25 -12.72 -0.26
CA ILE A 124 -1.65 -13.38 0.97
C ILE A 124 -1.65 -14.91 0.89
N GLU A 125 -1.34 -15.52 -0.25
CA GLU A 125 -1.17 -16.97 -0.35
C GLU A 125 0.21 -17.44 0.12
N ALA A 126 1.16 -16.51 0.33
CA ALA A 126 2.47 -16.83 0.88
C ALA A 126 2.39 -17.24 2.37
N GLU A 127 3.48 -17.79 2.88
CA GLU A 127 3.64 -18.05 4.31
C GLU A 127 3.87 -16.74 5.08
N PRO A 128 3.33 -16.58 6.30
CA PRO A 128 3.50 -15.37 7.08
C PRO A 128 4.94 -15.26 7.59
N ILE A 129 5.53 -14.08 7.46
CA ILE A 129 6.82 -13.82 8.09
C ILE A 129 6.70 -13.87 9.62
N ALA A 130 7.61 -14.59 10.27
CA ALA A 130 7.64 -14.70 11.73
C ALA A 130 8.12 -13.40 12.38
N ASN A 131 9.17 -12.78 11.81
CA ASN A 131 9.79 -11.56 12.33
C ASN A 131 9.68 -10.43 11.30
N PRO A 132 8.96 -9.35 11.62
CA PRO A 132 8.87 -8.22 10.70
C PRO A 132 10.17 -7.42 10.67
N VAL A 133 10.49 -6.84 9.51
CA VAL A 133 11.74 -6.09 9.27
C VAL A 133 11.64 -4.65 9.79
N VAL A 134 10.81 -4.40 10.81
CA VAL A 134 10.43 -3.06 11.27
C VAL A 134 11.68 -2.22 11.55
N ARG A 135 11.92 -1.22 10.70
CA ARG A 135 12.80 -0.11 10.99
C ARG A 135 11.96 1.11 11.28
N ALA A 136 12.31 1.86 12.33
CA ALA A 136 11.76 3.19 12.51
C ALA A 136 12.04 3.99 11.22
N PRO A 137 11.02 4.61 10.60
CA PRO A 137 11.27 5.39 9.41
C PRO A 137 12.24 6.51 9.77
N HIS A 138 13.42 6.51 9.14
CA HIS A 138 14.26 7.69 9.15
C HIS A 138 13.43 8.82 8.51
N ALA A 139 13.24 9.91 9.26
CA ALA A 139 12.39 11.04 8.90
C ALA A 139 12.75 11.74 7.58
N THR A 140 13.80 11.28 6.89
CA THR A 140 14.37 11.90 5.70
C THR A 140 13.58 11.59 4.42
N GLY A 141 12.76 10.53 4.37
CA GLY A 141 12.03 10.13 3.14
C GLY A 141 10.53 10.50 3.10
N LEU A 142 9.84 10.48 4.24
CA LEU A 142 8.38 10.66 4.29
C LEU A 142 7.93 12.12 4.12
N HIS A 143 8.82 13.08 4.37
CA HIS A 143 8.49 14.50 4.20
C HIS A 143 8.42 14.92 2.72
N TYR A 144 9.07 14.18 1.81
CA TYR A 144 9.15 14.54 0.39
C TYR A 144 7.94 14.06 -0.42
N LEU A 145 7.42 12.86 -0.14
CA LEU A 145 6.27 12.29 -0.87
C LEU A 145 4.93 12.85 -0.40
N HIS A 146 4.76 13.10 0.90
CA HIS A 146 3.52 13.67 1.42
C HIS A 146 3.30 15.10 0.89
N LEU A 147 4.36 15.93 0.82
CA LEU A 147 4.25 17.31 0.32
C LEU A 147 4.19 17.43 -1.22
N ARG A 148 4.78 16.50 -1.99
CA ARG A 148 4.67 16.52 -3.47
C ARG A 148 3.34 15.99 -3.98
N LEU A 149 2.76 14.95 -3.36
CA LEU A 149 1.46 14.43 -3.78
C LEU A 149 0.31 15.37 -3.43
N TYR A 150 0.36 16.04 -2.25
CA TYR A 150 -0.68 16.99 -1.85
C TYR A 150 -0.73 18.23 -2.76
N ARG A 151 0.43 18.82 -3.10
CA ARG A 151 0.51 19.95 -4.05
C ARG A 151 0.05 19.60 -5.48
N TYR A 152 0.03 18.32 -5.85
CA TYR A 152 -0.42 17.89 -7.17
C TYR A 152 -1.95 17.67 -7.21
N ALA A 153 -2.54 17.16 -6.13
CA ALA A 153 -4.00 17.04 -6.00
C ALA A 153 -4.68 18.43 -5.99
N GLU A 154 -4.05 19.45 -5.39
CA GLU A 154 -4.59 20.81 -5.33
C GLU A 154 -4.52 21.60 -6.65
N ARG A 155 -3.65 21.22 -7.61
CA ARG A 155 -3.58 21.89 -8.93
C ARG A 155 -4.48 21.26 -10.01
N GLY A 156 -5.10 20.12 -9.73
CA GLY A 156 -5.97 19.41 -10.69
C GLY A 156 -7.39 19.98 -10.83
N SER A 157 -7.75 21.02 -10.07
CA SER A 157 -9.12 21.56 -9.98
C SER A 157 -9.28 22.96 -10.60
N HIS A 158 -8.58 23.24 -11.72
CA HIS A 158 -8.96 24.35 -12.59
C HIS A 158 -9.30 23.83 -13.99
N PHE A 159 -10.53 23.35 -14.13
CA PHE A 159 -11.23 23.31 -15.42
C PHE A 159 -11.97 24.64 -15.57
N SER A 160 -11.43 25.55 -16.38
CA SER A 160 -12.20 26.69 -16.88
C SER A 160 -13.05 26.23 -18.06
N PRO A 161 -14.38 26.37 -18.05
CA PRO A 161 -15.15 26.23 -19.27
C PRO A 161 -14.86 27.47 -20.13
N GLY A 162 -14.17 27.27 -21.25
CA GLY A 162 -13.99 28.29 -22.27
C GLY A 162 -15.33 28.64 -22.88
N SER A 163 -15.72 29.90 -22.73
CA SER A 163 -16.80 30.55 -23.46
C SER A 163 -16.41 30.76 -24.93
N ALA A 164 -17.19 30.19 -25.85
CA ALA A 164 -17.55 30.75 -27.16
C ALA A 164 -18.71 29.92 -27.75
#